data_AF-A0A945U4C3-F1
#
_entry.id   AF-A0A945U4C3-F1
#
_cell.length_a   1.000
_cell.length_b   1.000
_cell.length_c   1.000
_cell.angle_alpha   90.00
_cell.angle_beta   90.00
_cell.angle_gamma   90.00
#
_symmetry.space_group_name_H-M   'P 1'
#
loop_
_entity.id
_entity.type
_entity.pdbx_description
1 polymer ?
#
loop_
_entity_poly.entity_id
_entity_poly.type
_entity_poly.pdbx_seq_one_letter_code
_entity_poly.pdbx_strand_id
1 'polypeptide(L)'
;MFNLSKYIKVEGDKTIWSIVILLLISSLLIVYSVEGLVSVKSHFRNIFLGFIAMYAVHKLKFKYFSKLSVVGYAISIVLLITVLLFGIEINGAKRWVSLYGMSFQPSDFAKVMVIIFLSRQISKYRDDIKDWKGFIWYLLAPLGVICLLILPSNFSTAALVFVNGFVLMIFGKIHYKFLLTIVAASLFGVGTIYFSGKYIPAFQDLVPRSVTWVSRIDGFLYPSEDHNKNEGHQLNESKV
;
A
#
# COMPACT_ATOMS: atom_id res chain seq x y z
N MET A 1 -21.73 -24.16 31.05
CA MET A 1 -21.42 -22.92 30.29
C MET A 1 -19.92 -22.87 30.08
N PHE A 2 -19.43 -23.30 28.90
CA PHE A 2 -18.00 -23.33 28.57
C PHE A 2 -17.44 -21.91 28.60
N ASN A 3 -16.64 -21.60 29.62
CA ASN A 3 -16.09 -20.27 29.82
C ASN A 3 -14.86 -20.10 28.91
N LEU A 4 -15.09 -19.86 27.61
CA LEU A 4 -14.04 -19.65 26.58
C LEU A 4 -13.06 -18.52 26.94
N SER A 5 -13.47 -17.59 27.80
CA SER A 5 -12.66 -16.49 28.35
C SER A 5 -11.35 -16.97 29.01
N LYS A 6 -11.34 -18.18 29.58
CA LYS A 6 -10.15 -18.72 30.27
C LYS A 6 -9.04 -19.19 29.31
N TYR A 7 -9.39 -19.52 28.06
CA TYR A 7 -8.47 -20.10 27.07
C TYR A 7 -7.95 -19.08 26.06
N ILE A 8 -8.67 -17.98 25.85
CA ILE A 8 -8.23 -16.89 24.99
C ILE A 8 -7.82 -15.72 25.90
N LYS A 9 -6.62 -15.80 26.49
CA LYS A 9 -5.94 -14.60 26.97
C LYS A 9 -5.54 -13.79 25.74
N VAL A 10 -6.46 -12.91 25.33
CA VAL A 10 -6.13 -11.77 24.48
C VAL A 10 -5.25 -10.88 25.32
N GLU A 11 -3.94 -11.01 25.15
CA GLU A 11 -3.01 -10.02 25.71
C GLU A 11 -3.16 -8.76 24.84
N GLY A 12 -3.01 -7.55 25.38
CA GLY A 12 -3.20 -6.31 24.62
C GLY A 12 -4.53 -5.58 24.87
N ASP A 13 -4.75 -4.51 24.11
CA ASP A 13 -5.82 -3.54 24.36
C ASP A 13 -7.20 -4.06 23.90
N LYS A 14 -8.10 -4.26 24.87
CA LYS A 14 -9.47 -4.74 24.63
C LYS A 14 -10.27 -3.79 23.73
N THR A 15 -9.99 -2.49 23.77
CA THR A 15 -10.68 -1.47 22.98
C THR A 15 -10.42 -1.69 21.50
N ILE A 16 -9.17 -1.97 21.13
CA ILE A 16 -8.78 -2.22 19.74
C ILE A 16 -9.48 -3.48 19.21
N TRP A 17 -9.52 -4.55 20.00
CA TRP A 17 -10.23 -5.77 19.63
C TRP A 17 -11.72 -5.55 19.42
N SER A 18 -12.37 -4.78 20.30
CA SER A 18 -13.78 -4.43 20.14
C SER A 18 -14.04 -3.64 18.86
N ILE A 19 -13.20 -2.65 18.55
CA ILE A 19 -13.32 -1.85 17.32
C ILE A 19 -13.15 -2.73 16.09
N VAL A 20 -12.14 -3.61 16.07
CA VAL A 20 -11.92 -4.52 14.93
C VAL A 20 -13.11 -5.45 14.72
N ILE A 21 -13.64 -6.07 15.77
CA ILE A 21 -14.80 -6.96 15.68
C ILE A 21 -16.02 -6.20 15.15
N LEU A 22 -16.26 -4.98 15.63
CA LEU A 22 -17.34 -4.13 15.16
C LEU A 22 -17.20 -3.82 13.65
N LEU A 23 -15.98 -3.47 13.19
CA LEU A 23 -15.72 -3.22 11.77
C LEU A 23 -15.91 -4.48 10.91
N LEU A 24 -15.53 -5.66 11.41
CA LEU A 24 -15.72 -6.93 10.70
C LEU A 24 -17.20 -7.29 10.56
N ILE A 25 -18.01 -7.07 11.60
CA ILE A 25 -19.46 -7.29 11.57
C ILE A 25 -20.11 -6.32 10.58
N SER A 26 -19.78 -5.03 10.66
CA SER A 26 -20.29 -4.02 9.71
C SER A 26 -19.92 -4.36 8.28
N SER A 27 -18.69 -4.85 8.04
CA SER A 27 -18.25 -5.30 6.72
C SER A 27 -19.11 -6.43 6.16
N LEU A 28 -19.46 -7.44 6.96
CA LEU A 28 -20.35 -8.52 6.54
C LEU A 28 -21.77 -8.03 6.22
N LEU A 29 -22.30 -7.11 7.02
CA LEU A 29 -23.63 -6.54 6.81
C LEU A 29 -23.70 -5.74 5.50
N ILE A 30 -22.67 -4.95 5.20
CA ILE A 30 -22.59 -4.18 3.97
C ILE A 30 -22.54 -5.11 2.75
N VAL A 31 -21.68 -6.14 2.77
CA VAL A 31 -21.59 -7.09 1.64
C VAL A 31 -22.89 -7.86 1.44
N TYR A 32 -23.55 -8.28 2.53
CA TYR A 32 -24.87 -8.90 2.45
C TYR A 32 -25.89 -7.96 1.80
N SER A 33 -25.86 -6.67 2.16
CA SER A 33 -26.80 -5.68 1.64
C SER A 33 -26.60 -5.34 0.16
N VAL A 34 -25.37 -5.43 -0.37
CA VAL A 34 -25.05 -5.00 -1.74
C VAL A 34 -25.01 -6.18 -2.71
N GLU A 35 -24.37 -7.30 -2.34
CA GLU A 35 -24.06 -8.41 -3.25
C GLU A 35 -24.81 -9.72 -2.92
N GLY A 36 -25.42 -9.80 -1.74
CA GLY A 36 -26.21 -10.96 -1.31
C GLY A 36 -25.40 -12.16 -0.80
N LEU A 37 -26.09 -13.28 -0.56
CA LEU A 37 -25.59 -14.41 0.24
C LEU A 37 -24.39 -15.17 -0.35
N VAL A 38 -24.23 -15.19 -1.67
CA VAL A 38 -23.13 -15.93 -2.33
C VAL A 38 -21.78 -15.25 -2.04
N SER A 39 -21.71 -13.93 -2.22
CA SER A 39 -20.52 -13.13 -1.89
C SER A 39 -20.23 -13.09 -0.39
N VAL A 40 -21.25 -13.16 0.46
CA VAL A 40 -21.04 -13.22 1.92
C VAL A 40 -20.27 -14.48 2.33
N LYS A 41 -20.48 -15.63 1.67
CA LYS A 41 -19.74 -16.86 2.00
C LYS A 41 -18.24 -16.74 1.72
N SER A 42 -17.87 -16.19 0.55
CA SER A 42 -16.47 -15.97 0.20
C SER A 42 -15.85 -14.87 1.07
N HIS A 43 -16.59 -13.80 1.37
CA HIS A 43 -16.15 -12.72 2.24
C HIS A 43 -15.93 -13.19 3.69
N PHE A 44 -16.84 -14.00 4.23
CA PHE A 44 -16.70 -14.60 5.55
C PHE A 44 -15.44 -15.48 5.64
N ARG A 45 -15.15 -16.29 4.61
CA ARG A 45 -13.90 -17.06 4.54
C ARG A 45 -12.67 -16.15 4.59
N ASN A 46 -12.68 -15.03 3.85
CA ASN A 46 -11.57 -14.08 3.84
C ASN A 46 -11.40 -13.40 5.21
N ILE A 47 -12.49 -12.98 5.85
CA ILE A 47 -12.49 -12.42 7.21
C ILE A 47 -11.93 -13.43 8.21
N PHE A 48 -12.37 -14.70 8.13
CA PHE A 48 -11.91 -15.75 9.02
C PHE A 48 -10.40 -16.00 8.89
N LEU A 49 -9.89 -16.10 7.66
CA LEU A 49 -8.45 -16.23 7.40
C LEU A 49 -7.67 -15.00 7.89
N GLY A 50 -8.19 -13.80 7.64
CA GLY A 50 -7.61 -12.55 8.13
C GLY A 50 -7.56 -12.47 9.65
N PHE A 51 -8.61 -12.94 10.33
CA PHE A 51 -8.68 -13.00 11.79
C PHE A 51 -7.66 -13.99 12.38
N ILE A 52 -7.51 -15.17 11.77
CA ILE A 52 -6.47 -16.14 12.15
C ILE A 52 -5.08 -15.52 11.98
N ALA A 53 -4.81 -14.89 10.84
CA ALA A 53 -3.53 -14.23 10.58
C ALA A 53 -3.26 -13.11 11.59
N MET A 54 -4.26 -12.27 11.89
CA MET A 54 -4.16 -11.21 12.90
C MET A 54 -3.87 -11.78 14.30
N TYR A 55 -4.56 -12.84 14.71
CA TYR A 55 -4.32 -13.49 16.01
C TYR A 55 -2.92 -14.12 16.09
N ALA A 56 -2.46 -14.76 15.01
CA ALA A 56 -1.11 -15.32 14.94
C ALA A 56 -0.04 -14.23 15.07
N VAL A 57 -0.20 -13.11 14.36
CA VAL A 57 0.72 -11.96 14.44
C VAL A 57 0.68 -11.31 15.82
N HIS A 58 -0.49 -11.21 16.44
CA HIS A 58 -0.66 -10.68 17.80
C HIS A 58 0.18 -11.47 18.84
N LYS A 59 0.33 -12.79 18.67
CA LYS A 59 1.16 -13.63 19.56
C LYS A 59 2.67 -13.50 19.31
N LEU A 60 3.09 -12.88 18.20
CA LEU A 60 4.51 -12.68 17.90
C LEU A 60 5.10 -11.58 18.78
N LYS A 61 6.20 -11.89 19.48
CA LYS A 61 6.93 -10.90 20.27
C LYS A 61 7.53 -9.84 19.34
N PHE A 62 7.41 -8.56 19.73
CA PHE A 62 7.93 -7.42 18.97
C PHE A 62 9.41 -7.56 18.56
N LYS A 63 10.23 -8.23 19.38
CA LYS A 63 11.66 -8.47 19.09
C LYS A 63 11.90 -9.21 17.76
N TYR A 64 10.96 -10.05 17.30
CA TYR A 64 11.10 -10.77 16.05
C TYR A 64 10.84 -9.90 14.81
N PHE A 65 10.06 -8.82 14.94
CA PHE A 65 9.72 -7.94 13.81
C PHE A 65 10.95 -7.28 13.20
N SER A 66 12.00 -7.00 13.98
CA SER A 66 13.25 -6.45 13.46
C SER A 66 14.01 -7.44 12.56
N LYS A 67 13.99 -8.75 12.84
CA LYS A 67 14.61 -9.73 11.93
C LYS A 67 13.70 -10.03 10.75
N LEU A 68 12.40 -10.17 11.03
CA LEU A 68 11.39 -10.45 10.03
C LEU A 68 11.29 -9.34 8.98
N SER A 69 11.53 -8.07 9.34
CA SER A 69 11.44 -6.98 8.39
C SER A 69 12.47 -7.03 7.27
N VAL A 70 13.67 -7.54 7.53
CA VAL A 70 14.69 -7.71 6.48
C VAL A 70 14.24 -8.77 5.47
N VAL A 71 13.79 -9.92 5.96
CA VAL A 71 13.30 -11.02 5.12
C VAL A 71 12.01 -10.60 4.40
N GLY A 72 11.07 -10.00 5.11
CA GLY A 72 9.80 -9.50 4.58
C GLY A 72 9.97 -8.40 3.54
N TYR A 73 10.93 -7.50 3.72
CA TYR A 73 11.28 -6.50 2.71
C TYR A 73 11.84 -7.15 1.43
N ALA A 74 12.76 -8.11 1.55
CA ALA A 74 13.29 -8.85 0.40
C ALA A 74 12.18 -9.63 -0.33
N ILE A 75 11.31 -10.33 0.41
CA ILE A 75 10.14 -11.02 -0.14
C ILE A 75 9.22 -10.02 -0.85
N SER A 76 9.04 -8.82 -0.31
CA SER A 76 8.18 -7.79 -0.92
C SER A 76 8.71 -7.36 -2.28
N ILE A 77 10.03 -7.17 -2.43
CA ILE A 77 10.64 -6.87 -3.72
C ILE A 77 10.40 -8.01 -4.71
N VAL A 78 10.66 -9.26 -4.30
CA VAL A 78 10.44 -10.43 -5.15
C VAL A 78 8.99 -10.52 -5.58
N LEU A 79 8.03 -10.39 -4.67
CA LEU A 79 6.60 -10.44 -4.97
C LEU A 79 6.17 -9.32 -5.92
N LEU A 80 6.68 -8.10 -5.72
CA LEU A 80 6.38 -6.96 -6.59
C LEU A 80 6.94 -7.15 -8.01
N ILE A 81 8.16 -7.68 -8.14
CA ILE A 81 8.72 -8.02 -9.45
C ILE A 81 7.89 -9.13 -10.11
N THR A 82 7.55 -10.18 -9.35
CA THR A 82 6.75 -11.30 -9.85
C THR A 82 5.40 -10.84 -10.41
N VAL A 83 4.70 -9.92 -9.74
CA VAL A 83 3.41 -9.43 -10.25
C VAL A 83 3.56 -8.52 -11.47
N LEU A 84 4.64 -7.75 -11.58
CA LEU A 84 4.90 -6.96 -12.80
C LEU A 84 5.12 -7.87 -14.03
N LEU A 85 5.75 -9.03 -13.84
CA LEU A 85 6.02 -9.98 -14.93
C LEU A 85 4.82 -10.90 -15.21
N PHE A 86 4.30 -11.56 -14.17
CA PHE A 86 3.35 -12.67 -14.25
C PHE A 86 1.98 -12.37 -13.63
N GLY A 87 1.75 -11.15 -13.17
CA GLY A 87 0.46 -10.76 -12.59
C GLY A 87 -0.67 -10.77 -13.61
N ILE A 88 -1.89 -10.93 -13.10
CA ILE A 88 -3.10 -10.86 -13.91
C ILE A 88 -3.38 -9.39 -14.22
N GLU A 89 -3.58 -9.10 -15.51
CA GLU A 89 -3.88 -7.76 -15.96
C GLU A 89 -5.36 -7.45 -15.76
N ILE A 90 -5.65 -6.45 -14.93
CA ILE A 90 -6.99 -5.93 -14.66
C ILE A 90 -6.94 -4.41 -14.81
N ASN A 91 -7.81 -3.85 -15.64
CA ASN A 91 -7.87 -2.41 -15.95
C ASN A 91 -6.49 -1.84 -16.34
N GLY A 92 -5.79 -2.54 -17.24
CA GLY A 92 -4.49 -2.13 -17.77
C GLY A 92 -3.34 -2.12 -16.74
N ALA A 93 -3.45 -2.86 -15.63
CA ALA A 93 -2.31 -3.11 -14.75
C ALA A 93 -2.29 -4.53 -14.18
N LYS A 94 -1.08 -5.07 -14.08
CA LYS A 94 -0.78 -6.27 -13.33
C LYS A 94 -0.59 -5.93 -11.85
N ARG A 95 -1.64 -6.14 -11.05
CA ARG A 95 -1.67 -5.82 -9.60
C ARG A 95 -1.89 -7.04 -8.73
N TRP A 96 -2.52 -8.07 -9.29
CA TRP A 96 -3.03 -9.20 -8.54
C TRP A 96 -2.35 -10.48 -8.98
N VAL A 97 -2.08 -11.34 -8.00
CA VAL A 97 -1.68 -12.73 -8.21
C VAL A 97 -2.83 -13.59 -7.71
N SER A 98 -3.37 -14.48 -8.55
CA SER A 98 -4.38 -15.45 -8.12
C SER A 98 -3.69 -16.67 -7.51
N LEU A 99 -4.02 -16.97 -6.25
CA LEU A 99 -3.51 -18.11 -5.50
C LEU A 99 -4.71 -18.93 -5.03
N TYR A 100 -4.90 -20.15 -5.55
CA TYR A 100 -5.94 -21.09 -5.12
C TYR A 100 -7.35 -20.48 -5.01
N GLY A 101 -7.76 -19.65 -5.97
CA GLY A 101 -9.08 -19.01 -6.00
C GLY A 101 -9.22 -17.78 -5.09
N MET A 102 -8.10 -17.23 -4.59
CA MET A 102 -8.04 -15.95 -3.89
C MET A 102 -7.10 -14.99 -4.63
N SER A 103 -7.50 -13.72 -4.71
CA SER A 103 -6.66 -12.67 -5.26
C SER A 103 -5.78 -12.10 -4.15
N PHE A 104 -4.47 -12.15 -4.34
CA PHE A 104 -3.48 -11.55 -3.44
C PHE A 104 -2.81 -10.36 -4.12
N GLN A 105 -2.73 -9.23 -3.41
CA GLN A 105 -2.09 -8.02 -3.89
C GLN A 105 -0.73 -7.83 -3.20
N PRO A 106 0.41 -8.05 -3.90
CA PRO A 106 1.75 -7.88 -3.33
C PRO A 106 2.02 -6.54 -2.67
N SER A 107 1.42 -5.45 -3.18
CA SER A 107 1.62 -4.12 -2.61
C SER A 107 1.04 -3.96 -1.20
N ASP A 108 0.06 -4.77 -0.80
CA ASP A 108 -0.47 -4.75 0.57
C ASP A 108 0.55 -5.29 1.58
N PHE A 109 1.23 -6.36 1.21
CA PHE A 109 2.34 -6.90 1.99
C PHE A 109 3.53 -5.93 2.02
N ALA A 110 3.89 -5.37 0.85
CA ALA A 110 5.01 -4.43 0.73
C ALA A 110 4.82 -3.16 1.57
N LYS A 111 3.61 -2.59 1.61
CA LYS A 111 3.23 -1.43 2.44
C LYS A 111 3.60 -1.64 3.91
N VAL A 112 3.32 -2.81 4.46
CA VAL A 112 3.59 -3.12 5.87
C VAL A 112 5.07 -3.38 6.09
N MET A 113 5.68 -4.23 5.25
CA MET A 113 7.06 -4.67 5.43
C MET A 113 8.07 -3.53 5.26
N VAL A 114 7.85 -2.60 4.33
CA VAL A 114 8.76 -1.45 4.14
C VAL A 114 8.76 -0.54 5.37
N ILE A 115 7.61 -0.30 6.01
CA ILE A 115 7.54 0.56 7.19
C ILE A 115 8.25 -0.08 8.39
N ILE A 116 8.08 -1.39 8.60
CA ILE A 116 8.79 -2.12 9.66
C ILE A 116 10.29 -2.17 9.36
N PHE A 117 10.67 -2.32 8.08
CA PHE A 117 12.06 -2.31 7.67
C PHE A 117 12.70 -0.94 7.94
N LEU A 118 12.07 0.15 7.50
CA LEU A 118 12.56 1.51 7.72
C LEU A 118 12.65 1.84 9.21
N SER A 119 11.68 1.44 10.04
CA SER A 119 11.73 1.70 11.48
C SER A 119 12.95 1.03 12.12
N ARG A 120 13.26 -0.21 11.70
CA ARG A 120 14.48 -0.90 12.08
C ARG A 120 15.73 -0.15 11.60
N GLN A 121 15.76 0.34 10.36
CA GLN A 121 16.91 1.07 9.83
C GLN A 121 17.19 2.33 10.66
N ILE A 122 16.15 3.12 10.95
CA ILE A 122 16.23 4.31 11.81
C ILE A 122 16.77 3.96 13.21
N SER A 123 16.32 2.83 13.76
CA SER A 123 16.75 2.38 15.10
C SER A 123 18.17 1.84 15.12
N LYS A 124 18.61 1.13 14.07
CA LYS A 124 19.90 0.40 14.05
C LYS A 124 21.05 1.26 13.53
N TYR A 125 20.82 2.08 12.52
CA TYR A 125 21.85 2.87 11.82
C TYR A 125 21.70 4.35 12.12
N ARG A 126 21.31 4.68 13.36
CA ARG A 126 20.94 6.03 13.77
C ARG A 126 22.04 7.06 13.51
N ASP A 127 23.29 6.67 13.74
CA ASP A 127 24.44 7.52 13.55
C ASP A 127 24.83 7.66 12.07
N ASP A 128 24.76 6.57 11.29
CA ASP A 128 25.06 6.61 9.85
C ASP A 128 24.05 7.47 9.06
N ILE A 129 22.78 7.50 9.50
CA ILE A 129 21.70 8.26 8.86
C ILE A 129 21.89 9.79 9.02
N LYS A 130 22.84 10.25 9.85
CA LYS A 130 23.18 11.67 9.96
C LYS A 130 23.84 12.21 8.70
N ASP A 131 24.50 11.35 7.92
CA ASP A 131 25.15 11.70 6.67
C ASP A 131 24.23 11.41 5.47
N TRP A 132 24.41 12.18 4.39
CA TRP A 132 23.65 12.01 3.15
C TRP A 132 23.72 10.58 2.59
N LYS A 133 24.92 9.98 2.61
CA LYS A 133 25.12 8.63 2.09
C LYS A 133 24.34 7.59 2.90
N GLY A 134 24.38 7.66 4.23
CA GLY A 134 23.65 6.75 5.10
C GLY A 134 22.14 6.98 5.02
N PHE A 135 21.70 8.23 4.99
CA PHE A 135 20.30 8.57 4.77
C PHE A 135 19.75 7.99 3.47
N ILE A 136 20.47 8.19 2.36
CA ILE A 136 20.05 7.65 1.06
C ILE A 136 20.04 6.12 1.10
N TRP A 137 21.11 5.49 1.57
CA TRP A 137 21.27 4.04 1.51
C TRP A 137 20.29 3.30 2.42
N TYR A 138 20.09 3.77 3.65
CA TYR A 138 19.30 3.07 4.65
C TYR A 138 17.82 3.46 4.63
N LEU A 139 17.45 4.65 4.14
CA LEU A 139 16.07 5.13 4.16
C LEU A 139 15.50 5.41 2.77
N LEU A 140 16.14 6.29 2.00
CA LEU A 140 15.55 6.76 0.74
C LEU A 140 15.53 5.67 -0.33
N ALA A 141 16.63 4.92 -0.49
CA ALA A 141 16.74 3.87 -1.49
C ALA A 141 15.76 2.71 -1.20
N PRO A 142 15.65 2.17 0.03
CA PRO A 142 14.70 1.11 0.30
C PRO A 142 13.24 1.53 0.09
N LEU A 143 12.88 2.77 0.49
CA LEU A 143 11.56 3.33 0.23
C LEU A 143 11.33 3.52 -1.28
N GLY A 144 12.29 4.12 -1.97
CA GLY A 144 12.26 4.40 -3.39
C GLY A 144 12.10 3.15 -4.25
N VAL A 145 12.80 2.05 -3.92
CA VAL A 145 12.64 0.76 -4.62
C VAL A 145 11.20 0.25 -4.55
N ILE A 146 10.58 0.26 -3.37
CA ILE A 146 9.20 -0.20 -3.22
C ILE A 146 8.24 0.73 -3.96
N CYS A 147 8.41 2.05 -3.83
CA CYS A 147 7.58 3.01 -4.56
C CYS A 147 7.71 2.84 -6.08
N LEU A 148 8.93 2.67 -6.60
CA LEU A 148 9.20 2.50 -8.03
C LEU A 148 8.56 1.21 -8.56
N LEU A 149 8.61 0.11 -7.82
CA LEU A 149 7.99 -1.15 -8.23
C LEU A 149 6.45 -1.08 -8.21
N ILE A 150 5.88 -0.29 -7.31
CA ILE A 150 4.41 -0.12 -7.23
C ILE A 150 3.91 0.88 -8.28
N LEU A 151 4.67 1.94 -8.57
CA LEU A 151 4.24 3.11 -9.34
C LEU A 151 3.63 2.77 -10.72
N PRO A 152 4.24 1.92 -11.57
CA PRO A 152 3.67 1.57 -12.88
C PRO A 152 2.29 0.92 -12.78
N SER A 153 2.07 0.12 -11.74
CA SER A 153 0.80 -0.58 -11.53
C SER A 153 -0.22 0.32 -10.83
N ASN A 154 0.19 1.13 -9.83
CA ASN A 154 -0.70 1.93 -9.01
C ASN A 154 0.00 3.15 -8.36
N PHE A 155 -0.13 4.31 -9.00
CA PHE A 155 0.42 5.58 -8.51
C PHE A 155 -0.07 5.96 -7.10
N SER A 156 -1.37 5.90 -6.83
CA SER A 156 -1.93 6.27 -5.52
C SER A 156 -1.38 5.40 -4.39
N THR A 157 -1.17 4.10 -4.63
CA THR A 157 -0.57 3.22 -3.63
C THR A 157 0.90 3.55 -3.39
N ALA A 158 1.67 3.82 -4.44
CA ALA A 158 3.06 4.26 -4.30
C ALA A 158 3.15 5.58 -3.53
N ALA A 159 2.26 6.54 -3.80
CA ALA A 159 2.19 7.81 -3.09
C ALA A 159 1.86 7.61 -1.59
N LEU A 160 0.90 6.74 -1.25
CA LEU A 160 0.57 6.43 0.14
C LEU A 160 1.73 5.74 0.88
N VAL A 161 2.42 4.79 0.24
CA VAL A 161 3.65 4.18 0.79
C VAL A 161 4.69 5.25 1.08
N PHE A 162 4.92 6.13 0.11
CA PHE A 162 5.89 7.20 0.21
C PHE A 162 5.56 8.16 1.37
N VAL A 163 4.32 8.62 1.47
CA VAL A 163 3.85 9.50 2.55
C VAL A 163 4.00 8.81 3.91
N ASN A 164 3.63 7.53 4.03
CA ASN A 164 3.81 6.79 5.28
C ASN A 164 5.30 6.67 5.67
N GLY A 165 6.17 6.41 4.70
CA GLY A 165 7.62 6.39 4.91
C GLY A 165 8.16 7.77 5.33
N PHE A 166 7.69 8.84 4.70
CA PHE A 166 8.06 10.21 5.04
C PHE A 166 7.61 10.60 6.46
N VAL A 167 6.37 10.29 6.83
CA VAL A 167 5.84 10.48 8.18
C VAL A 167 6.66 9.70 9.21
N LEU A 168 7.06 8.46 8.90
CA LEU A 168 7.95 7.68 9.75
C LEU A 168 9.31 8.36 9.95
N MET A 169 9.87 9.01 8.92
CA MET A 169 11.13 9.76 9.05
C MET A 169 10.98 11.00 9.95
N ILE A 170 9.83 11.68 9.92
CA ILE A 170 9.52 12.78 10.85
C ILE A 170 9.53 12.26 12.29
N PHE A 171 8.81 11.18 12.58
CA PHE A 171 8.82 10.55 13.91
C PHE A 171 10.20 9.99 14.29
N GLY A 172 10.95 9.53 13.29
CA GLY A 172 12.34 9.17 13.40
C GLY A 172 13.26 10.35 13.73
N LYS A 173 12.77 11.59 13.80
CA LYS A 173 13.57 12.81 14.03
C LYS A 173 14.77 12.89 13.08
N ILE A 174 14.55 12.56 11.81
CA ILE A 174 15.54 12.76 10.75
C ILE A 174 15.74 14.26 10.56
N HIS A 175 16.98 14.67 10.22
CA HIS A 175 17.34 16.08 10.11
C HIS A 175 16.48 16.78 9.04
N TYR A 176 15.92 17.95 9.37
CA TYR A 176 14.92 18.65 8.55
C TYR A 176 15.41 18.98 7.14
N LYS A 177 16.72 19.19 6.95
CA LYS A 177 17.32 19.42 5.62
C LYS A 177 17.02 18.26 4.66
N PHE A 178 17.19 17.01 5.12
CA PHE A 178 16.88 15.84 4.32
C PHE A 178 15.38 15.75 3.98
N LEU A 179 14.52 16.08 4.94
CA LEU A 179 13.06 16.08 4.74
C LEU A 179 12.64 17.13 3.70
N LEU A 180 13.16 18.35 3.78
CA LEU A 180 12.90 19.39 2.78
C LEU A 180 13.37 18.99 1.39
N THR A 181 14.55 18.35 1.29
CA THR A 181 15.04 17.83 0.02
C THR A 181 14.14 16.73 -0.53
N ILE A 182 13.63 15.82 0.30
CA ILE A 182 12.64 14.83 -0.13
C ILE A 182 11.41 15.53 -0.72
N VAL A 183 10.85 16.54 -0.04
CA VAL A 183 9.65 17.24 -0.53
C VAL A 183 9.93 17.92 -1.87
N ALA A 184 11.04 18.65 -1.98
CA ALA A 184 11.44 19.31 -3.22
C ALA A 184 11.66 18.30 -4.36
N ALA A 185 12.38 17.21 -4.10
CA ALA A 185 12.62 16.14 -5.07
C ALA A 185 11.32 15.43 -5.49
N SER A 186 10.38 15.26 -4.57
CA SER A 186 9.09 14.62 -4.85
C SER A 186 8.19 15.50 -5.72
N LEU A 187 8.13 16.80 -5.42
CA LEU A 187 7.39 17.76 -6.25
C LEU A 187 7.97 17.83 -7.66
N PHE A 188 9.30 17.87 -7.76
CA PHE A 188 9.99 17.80 -9.04
C PHE A 188 9.73 16.47 -9.78
N GLY A 189 9.78 15.33 -9.08
CA GLY A 189 9.48 14.01 -9.63
C GLY A 189 8.04 13.88 -10.14
N VAL A 190 7.06 14.36 -9.38
CA VAL A 190 5.65 14.37 -9.82
C VAL A 190 5.47 15.30 -11.02
N GLY A 191 6.07 16.48 -10.99
CA GLY A 191 6.04 17.43 -12.11
C GLY A 191 6.61 16.81 -13.39
N THR A 192 7.80 16.21 -13.31
CA THR A 192 8.43 15.54 -14.46
C THR A 192 7.58 14.39 -14.99
N ILE A 193 7.02 13.53 -14.14
CA ILE A 193 6.10 12.46 -14.56
C ILE A 193 4.86 13.03 -15.25
N TYR A 194 4.29 14.12 -14.74
CA TYR A 194 3.13 14.77 -15.35
C TYR A 194 3.47 15.34 -16.74
N PHE A 195 4.55 16.12 -16.86
CA PHE A 195 4.98 16.69 -18.14
C PHE A 195 5.33 15.61 -19.16
N SER A 196 6.09 14.58 -18.76
CA SER A 196 6.42 13.46 -19.62
C SER A 196 5.18 12.68 -20.05
N GLY A 197 4.24 12.43 -19.12
CA GLY A 197 2.98 11.77 -19.41
C GLY A 197 2.07 12.55 -20.36
N LYS A 198 2.17 13.88 -20.38
CA LYS A 198 1.34 14.77 -21.19
C LYS A 198 1.89 15.01 -22.60
N TYR A 199 3.20 15.16 -22.73
CA TYR A 199 3.81 15.67 -23.96
C TYR A 199 4.74 14.70 -24.69
N ILE A 200 5.15 13.58 -24.07
CA ILE A 200 6.16 12.67 -24.64
C ILE A 200 5.51 11.33 -25.00
N PRO A 201 5.25 11.05 -26.30
CA PRO A 201 4.64 9.78 -26.73
C PRO A 201 5.46 8.54 -26.32
N ALA A 202 6.79 8.60 -26.46
CA ALA A 202 7.66 7.49 -26.04
C ALA A 202 7.54 7.14 -24.54
N PHE A 203 7.22 8.13 -23.69
CA PHE A 203 6.99 7.88 -22.27
C PHE A 203 5.61 7.25 -22.03
N GLN A 204 4.61 7.63 -22.82
CA GLN A 204 3.29 7.00 -22.77
C GLN A 204 3.36 5.53 -23.21
N ASP A 205 4.19 5.19 -24.20
CA ASP A 205 4.40 3.80 -24.62
C ASP A 205 5.10 2.97 -23.53
N LEU A 206 6.09 3.56 -22.86
CA LEU A 206 6.81 2.90 -21.76
C LEU A 206 5.96 2.74 -20.50
N VAL A 207 5.11 3.72 -20.20
CA VAL A 207 4.22 3.73 -19.03
C VAL A 207 2.81 4.10 -19.48
N PRO A 208 2.04 3.15 -20.08
CA PRO A 208 0.71 3.44 -20.64
C PRO A 208 -0.26 4.11 -19.66
N ARG A 209 -0.11 3.82 -18.37
CA ARG A 209 -0.93 4.39 -17.30
C ARG A 209 -0.65 5.86 -16.99
N SER A 210 0.45 6.43 -17.46
CA SER A 210 0.75 7.85 -17.26
C SER A 210 -0.36 8.74 -17.84
N VAL A 211 -0.98 8.32 -18.95
CA VAL A 211 -2.11 9.02 -19.58
C VAL A 211 -3.30 9.11 -18.62
N THR A 212 -3.61 8.02 -17.89
CA THR A 212 -4.68 8.01 -16.89
C THR A 212 -4.35 8.90 -15.68
N TRP A 213 -3.07 9.01 -15.30
CA TRP A 213 -2.68 9.89 -14.19
C TRP A 213 -2.81 11.36 -14.59
N VAL A 214 -2.35 11.72 -15.79
CA VAL A 214 -2.48 13.06 -16.35
C VAL A 214 -3.95 13.44 -16.51
N SER A 215 -4.80 12.54 -17.04
CA SER A 215 -6.23 12.84 -17.22
C SER A 215 -6.96 13.08 -15.90
N ARG A 216 -6.56 12.39 -14.82
CA ARG A 216 -7.11 12.64 -13.47
C ARG A 216 -6.68 13.99 -12.90
N ILE A 217 -5.44 14.41 -13.15
CA ILE A 217 -4.95 15.73 -12.72
C ILE A 217 -5.63 16.83 -13.53
N ASP A 218 -5.69 16.69 -14.86
CA ASP A 218 -6.33 17.65 -15.74
C ASP A 218 -7.84 17.78 -15.44
N GLY A 219 -8.54 16.67 -15.19
CA GLY A 219 -9.95 16.70 -14.79
C GLY A 219 -10.21 17.37 -13.44
N PHE A 220 -9.23 17.43 -12.54
CA PHE A 220 -9.33 18.15 -11.27
C PHE A 220 -9.01 19.64 -11.42
N LEU A 221 -8.00 19.99 -12.24
CA LEU A 221 -7.54 21.37 -12.43
C LEU A 221 -8.39 22.17 -13.42
N TYR A 222 -8.94 21.49 -14.42
CA TYR A 222 -9.78 22.06 -15.47
C TYR A 222 -11.10 21.27 -15.55
N PRO A 223 -12.00 21.40 -14.55
CA PRO A 223 -13.34 20.84 -14.66
C PRO A 223 -14.08 21.56 -15.79
N SER A 224 -14.22 20.93 -16.95
CA SER A 224 -15.00 21.48 -18.06
C SER A 224 -16.49 21.39 -17.74
N GLU A 225 -17.28 22.43 -18.05
CA GLU A 225 -18.75 22.41 -17.90
C GLU A 225 -19.43 21.31 -18.76
N ASP A 226 -18.74 20.73 -19.74
CA ASP A 226 -19.22 19.64 -20.61
C ASP A 226 -19.06 18.22 -20.00
N HIS A 227 -19.37 18.04 -18.72
CA HIS A 227 -19.28 16.72 -18.04
C HIS A 227 -20.29 15.67 -18.54
N ASN A 228 -21.29 16.04 -19.34
CA ASN A 228 -22.38 15.16 -19.77
C ASN A 228 -22.01 14.02 -20.75
N LYS A 229 -20.78 13.98 -21.31
CA LYS A 229 -20.36 12.89 -22.22
C LYS A 229 -19.56 11.77 -21.56
N ASN A 230 -19.00 11.99 -20.37
CA ASN A 230 -18.15 11.01 -19.67
C ASN A 230 -18.79 10.39 -18.42
N GLU A 231 -20.02 10.76 -18.07
CA GLU A 231 -20.77 10.13 -16.96
C GLU A 231 -20.89 8.62 -17.14
N GLY A 232 -21.00 8.12 -18.38
CA GLY A 232 -21.05 6.69 -18.67
C GLY A 232 -19.80 5.91 -18.23
N HIS A 233 -18.61 6.52 -18.24
CA HIS A 233 -17.37 5.86 -17.81
C HIS A 233 -17.17 5.94 -16.29
N GLN A 234 -17.51 7.07 -15.64
CA GLN A 234 -17.43 7.20 -14.18
C GLN A 234 -18.53 6.41 -13.45
N LEU A 235 -19.71 6.26 -14.03
CA LEU A 235 -20.80 5.43 -13.48
C LEU A 235 -20.52 3.92 -13.61
N ASN A 236 -19.69 3.50 -14.57
CA ASN A 236 -19.26 2.10 -14.69
C ASN A 236 -18.10 1.77 -13.75
N GLU A 237 -17.16 2.69 -13.54
CA GLU A 237 -16.03 2.50 -12.60
C GLU A 237 -16.44 2.66 -11.12
N SER A 238 -17.61 3.24 -10.83
CA SER A 238 -18.19 3.31 -9.47
C SER A 238 -19.06 2.10 -9.12
N LYS A 239 -19.30 1.19 -10.08
CA LYS A 239 -19.96 -0.10 -9.89
C LYS A 239 -18.96 -1.26 -9.92
N VAL A 240 -17.85 -1.17 -9.19
CA VAL A 240 -17.08 -2.33 -8.69
C VAL A 240 -16.39 -1.97 -7.38
#